data_AF-A0A8D2DY75-F1
#
_entry.id   AF-A0A8D2DY75-F1
#
_cell.length_a   1.000
_cell.length_b   1.000
_cell.length_c   1.000
_cell.angle_alpha   90.00
_cell.angle_beta   90.00
_cell.angle_gamma   90.00
#
_symmetry.space_group_name_H-M   'P 1'
#
loop_
_entity.id
_entity.type
_entity.pdbx_description
1 polymer ?
#
loop_
_entity_poly.entity_id
_entity_poly.type
_entity_poly.pdbx_seq_one_letter_code
_entity_poly.pdbx_strand_id
1 'polypeptide(L)'
;IPRPRKRPPGVAGPEKKGQSEKRTKSENLGEASATLENSSLQKTSAFKKCGRNLSNYWLMKSEPESRLEKGHPKQTAGWDGVRNYRARNFLRAMKLEEAFFYHSNCKEPGIIGLMKIVKEAYPDDTQFEKNKLHYDPSSQEDNPKWSMKSLILF
;
A
#
# COMPACT_ATOMS: atom_id res chain seq x y z
N ILE A 1 11.37 38.86 32.90
CA ILE A 1 10.48 38.62 31.75
C ILE A 1 10.64 39.77 30.75
N PRO A 2 11.24 39.56 29.57
CA PRO A 2 11.20 40.55 28.48
C PRO A 2 10.10 40.21 27.47
N ARG A 3 9.35 41.23 27.03
CA ARG A 3 8.21 41.14 26.08
C ARG A 3 8.66 40.82 24.64
N PRO A 4 7.81 40.19 23.80
CA PRO A 4 8.16 39.85 22.43
C PRO A 4 8.11 41.08 21.50
N ARG A 5 9.11 41.22 20.62
CA ARG A 5 9.14 42.25 19.56
C ARG A 5 8.32 41.78 18.34
N LYS A 6 7.40 42.64 17.88
CA LYS A 6 6.60 42.46 16.66
C LYS A 6 7.50 42.54 15.41
N ARG A 7 7.23 41.70 14.40
CA ARG A 7 7.86 41.78 13.06
C ARG A 7 7.14 42.83 12.19
N PRO A 8 7.85 43.64 11.37
CA PRO A 8 7.22 44.53 10.39
C PRO A 8 6.90 43.79 9.07
N PRO A 9 6.00 44.34 8.22
CA PRO A 9 5.58 43.72 6.96
C PRO A 9 6.51 44.11 5.81
N GLY A 10 6.85 43.14 4.95
CA GLY A 10 7.63 43.34 3.73
C GLY A 10 6.76 43.23 2.48
N VAL A 11 6.83 44.26 1.63
CA VAL A 11 6.06 44.48 0.39
C VAL A 11 6.68 43.74 -0.81
N ALA A 12 5.81 43.44 -1.78
CA ALA A 12 5.97 42.65 -3.00
C ALA A 12 6.87 43.24 -4.11
N GLY A 13 7.31 42.36 -5.02
CA GLY A 13 7.90 42.61 -6.34
C GLY A 13 8.05 41.30 -7.16
N PRO A 14 8.20 41.33 -8.50
CA PRO A 14 7.14 40.83 -9.40
C PRO A 14 7.41 39.51 -10.18
N GLU A 15 6.34 39.11 -10.88
CA GLU A 15 6.04 37.94 -11.72
C GLU A 15 7.05 37.59 -12.84
N LYS A 16 7.10 36.29 -13.21
CA LYS A 16 7.19 35.87 -14.62
C LYS A 16 6.32 34.62 -14.91
N LYS A 17 5.43 34.77 -15.89
CA LYS A 17 4.61 33.74 -16.56
C LYS A 17 5.32 33.21 -17.81
N GLY A 18 4.93 32.00 -18.25
CA GLY A 18 5.09 31.48 -19.62
C GLY A 18 5.85 30.14 -19.66
N GLN A 19 5.55 29.16 -20.50
CA GLN A 19 4.41 28.83 -21.37
C GLN A 19 4.67 27.38 -21.86
N SER A 20 3.63 26.74 -22.40
CA SER A 20 3.60 25.37 -22.92
C SER A 20 4.03 25.31 -24.37
N GLU A 21 4.95 24.42 -24.77
CA GLU A 21 5.15 23.96 -26.16
C GLU A 21 5.70 22.51 -26.14
N LYS A 22 4.94 21.51 -26.59
CA LYS A 22 4.77 20.97 -27.96
C LYS A 22 5.87 19.98 -28.38
N ARG A 23 5.40 18.74 -28.49
CA ARG A 23 5.96 17.58 -29.17
C ARG A 23 6.15 17.88 -30.65
N THR A 24 7.35 17.62 -31.18
CA THR A 24 7.62 17.55 -32.63
C THR A 24 8.40 16.29 -32.98
N LYS A 25 7.97 15.72 -34.10
CA LYS A 25 8.35 14.48 -34.75
C LYS A 25 9.45 14.77 -35.79
N SER A 26 10.45 13.92 -35.90
CA SER A 26 11.21 13.62 -37.13
C SER A 26 12.03 12.35 -36.85
N GLU A 27 11.62 11.18 -37.32
CA GLU A 27 11.90 10.63 -38.66
C GLU A 27 13.41 10.51 -38.94
N ASN A 28 13.89 9.26 -38.93
CA ASN A 28 14.89 8.80 -39.88
C ASN A 28 14.62 7.34 -40.22
N LEU A 29 14.16 7.12 -41.45
CA LEU A 29 14.14 5.84 -42.15
C LEU A 29 15.52 5.62 -42.75
N GLY A 30 16.12 4.47 -42.45
CA GLY A 30 17.34 3.96 -43.08
C GLY A 30 17.13 2.48 -43.36
N GLU A 31 16.73 2.23 -44.60
CA GLU A 31 16.38 0.96 -45.22
C GLU A 31 17.63 0.11 -45.52
N ALA A 32 17.62 -1.17 -45.13
CA ALA A 32 18.42 -2.21 -45.80
C ALA A 32 17.84 -3.59 -45.50
N SER A 33 17.26 -4.18 -46.53
CA SER A 33 16.70 -5.52 -46.61
C SER A 33 17.79 -6.58 -46.73
N ALA A 34 17.66 -7.69 -46.00
CA ALA A 34 18.22 -8.98 -46.40
C ALA A 34 17.52 -10.13 -45.67
N THR A 35 16.60 -10.75 -46.40
CA THR A 35 16.41 -12.20 -46.56
C THR A 35 16.13 -13.08 -45.34
N LEU A 36 14.94 -13.70 -45.44
CA LEU A 36 14.47 -14.88 -44.73
C LEU A 36 15.48 -16.04 -44.72
N GLU A 37 15.75 -16.59 -43.54
CA GLU A 37 15.92 -18.04 -43.41
C GLU A 37 15.01 -18.58 -42.32
N ASN A 38 14.01 -19.34 -42.78
CA ASN A 38 13.20 -20.22 -41.95
C ASN A 38 14.08 -21.39 -41.50
N SER A 39 14.37 -21.46 -40.21
CA SER A 39 14.85 -22.70 -39.60
C SER A 39 13.97 -23.07 -38.41
N SER A 40 13.06 -23.98 -38.72
CA SER A 40 12.31 -24.81 -37.81
C SER A 40 13.25 -25.46 -36.79
N LEU A 41 13.11 -25.09 -35.52
CA LEU A 41 13.48 -25.94 -34.39
C LEU A 41 12.23 -26.26 -33.57
N GLN A 42 11.60 -27.34 -34.04
CA GLN A 42 10.97 -28.40 -33.26
C GLN A 42 10.70 -28.10 -31.79
N LYS A 43 9.41 -27.94 -31.51
CA LYS A 43 8.67 -28.44 -30.34
C LYS A 43 9.49 -29.41 -29.46
N THR A 44 10.09 -28.91 -28.40
CA THR A 44 10.37 -29.72 -27.21
C THR A 44 9.19 -29.59 -26.26
N SER A 45 8.37 -30.64 -26.27
CA SER A 45 7.31 -30.92 -25.33
C SER A 45 7.90 -31.16 -23.92
N ALA A 46 8.16 -30.09 -23.17
CA ALA A 46 8.46 -30.19 -21.74
C ALA A 46 8.23 -28.89 -20.96
N PHE A 47 7.32 -28.00 -21.36
CA PHE A 47 6.75 -27.05 -20.40
C PHE A 47 5.73 -27.78 -19.53
N LYS A 48 6.25 -28.57 -18.59
CA LYS A 48 5.50 -29.03 -17.44
C LYS A 48 4.91 -27.77 -16.81
N LYS A 49 3.59 -27.59 -16.95
CA LYS A 49 2.82 -26.51 -16.33
C LYS A 49 2.96 -26.68 -14.82
N CYS A 50 4.05 -26.19 -14.25
CA CYS A 50 4.15 -25.99 -12.82
C CYS A 50 3.20 -24.83 -12.54
N GLY A 51 1.96 -25.17 -12.20
CA GLY A 51 0.99 -24.23 -11.66
C GLY A 51 1.49 -23.73 -10.32
N ARG A 52 2.52 -22.87 -10.34
CA ARG A 52 2.86 -22.05 -9.20
C ARG A 52 1.65 -21.13 -9.02
N ASN A 53 0.83 -21.41 -8.03
CA ASN A 53 -0.01 -20.37 -7.45
C ASN A 53 0.97 -19.28 -7.00
N LEU A 54 1.03 -18.18 -7.76
CA LEU A 54 1.78 -17.00 -7.37
C LEU A 54 0.97 -16.33 -6.27
N SER A 55 1.12 -16.83 -5.05
CA SER A 55 0.59 -16.19 -3.85
C SER A 55 1.35 -14.90 -3.63
N ASN A 56 0.64 -13.82 -3.36
CA ASN A 56 1.27 -12.58 -2.92
C ASN A 56 1.69 -12.72 -1.46
N TYR A 57 2.83 -12.13 -1.13
CA TYR A 57 3.30 -12.01 0.24
C TYR A 57 3.19 -10.57 0.69
N TRP A 58 2.81 -10.39 1.94
CA TRP A 58 2.53 -9.08 2.51
C TRP A 58 3.39 -8.83 3.76
N LEU A 59 3.57 -7.57 4.11
CA LEU A 59 4.16 -7.15 5.37
C LEU A 59 3.23 -6.11 5.99
N MET A 60 2.81 -6.33 7.23
CA MET A 60 1.92 -5.41 7.94
C MET A 60 2.58 -4.91 9.23
N LYS A 61 2.53 -3.59 9.41
CA LYS A 61 3.23 -2.89 10.48
C LYS A 61 2.28 -2.56 11.62
N SER A 62 2.71 -2.84 12.85
CA SER A 62 1.99 -2.43 14.07
C SER A 62 2.98 -1.91 15.09
N GLU A 63 2.54 -0.97 15.91
CA GLU A 63 3.29 -0.61 17.12
C GLU A 63 3.07 -1.73 18.16
N PRO A 64 4.11 -2.14 18.90
CA PRO A 64 4.00 -3.24 19.85
C PRO A 64 2.93 -3.00 20.91
N GLU A 65 2.92 -1.80 21.51
CA GLU A 65 1.98 -1.44 22.58
C GLU A 65 0.53 -1.34 22.10
N SER A 66 0.31 -1.05 20.82
CA SER A 66 -1.05 -0.87 20.27
C SER A 66 -1.85 -2.17 20.10
N ARG A 67 -1.16 -3.32 19.94
CA ARG A 67 -1.81 -4.58 19.54
C ARG A 67 -1.29 -5.85 20.22
N LEU A 68 -0.08 -5.86 20.77
CA LEU A 68 0.47 -7.08 21.39
C LEU A 68 -0.26 -7.50 22.66
N GLU A 69 -0.87 -6.57 23.40
CA GLU A 69 -1.62 -6.95 24.61
C GLU A 69 -2.88 -7.78 24.30
N LYS A 70 -3.33 -7.81 23.04
CA LYS A 70 -4.51 -8.58 22.59
C LYS A 70 -4.17 -9.74 21.66
N GLY A 71 -2.92 -9.84 21.19
CA GLY A 71 -2.48 -10.81 20.20
C GLY A 71 -1.81 -12.02 20.82
N HIS A 72 -2.55 -12.84 21.56
CA HIS A 72 -2.02 -14.15 21.95
C HIS A 72 -1.85 -15.04 20.71
N PRO A 73 -0.85 -15.95 20.69
CA PRO A 73 -0.69 -16.90 19.61
C PRO A 73 -2.00 -17.69 19.41
N LYS A 74 -2.43 -17.85 18.16
CA LYS A 74 -3.70 -18.48 17.73
C LYS A 74 -4.99 -17.68 17.98
N GLN A 75 -4.92 -16.39 18.30
CA GLN A 75 -6.13 -15.54 18.32
C GLN A 75 -6.36 -14.85 16.98
N THR A 76 -7.63 -14.73 16.60
CA THR A 76 -8.06 -13.94 15.44
C THR A 76 -8.26 -12.49 15.87
N ALA A 77 -7.58 -11.56 15.21
CA ALA A 77 -7.67 -10.13 15.48
C ALA A 77 -8.06 -9.34 14.22
N GLY A 78 -8.82 -8.26 14.42
CA GLY A 78 -9.11 -7.28 13.37
C GLY A 78 -7.91 -6.38 13.12
N TRP A 79 -7.59 -6.16 11.85
CA TRP A 79 -6.57 -5.22 11.38
C TRP A 79 -7.22 -3.89 10.97
N ASP A 80 -7.74 -3.20 11.98
CA ASP A 80 -8.30 -1.84 11.92
C ASP A 80 -7.21 -0.76 11.85
N GLY A 81 -7.64 0.49 11.69
CA GLY A 81 -6.80 1.69 11.84
C GLY A 81 -6.01 2.09 10.59
N VAL A 82 -6.18 1.39 9.47
CA VAL A 82 -5.55 1.77 8.20
C VAL A 82 -6.21 3.03 7.66
N ARG A 83 -5.51 4.17 7.69
CA ARG A 83 -5.98 5.48 7.19
C ARG A 83 -5.15 6.03 6.02
N ASN A 84 -4.44 5.14 5.33
CA ASN A 84 -3.71 5.46 4.10
C ASN A 84 -4.39 4.78 2.90
N TYR A 85 -4.75 5.55 1.87
CA TYR A 85 -5.47 5.06 0.70
C TYR A 85 -4.73 3.94 -0.06
N ARG A 86 -3.41 4.03 -0.18
CA ARG A 86 -2.60 3.01 -0.86
C ARG A 86 -2.56 1.72 -0.04
N ALA A 87 -2.34 1.84 1.27
CA ALA A 87 -2.37 0.70 2.19
C ALA A 87 -3.74 0.03 2.22
N ARG A 88 -4.83 0.82 2.22
CA ARG A 88 -6.21 0.32 2.12
C ARG A 88 -6.41 -0.48 0.84
N ASN A 89 -5.95 0.03 -0.30
CA ASN A 89 -6.10 -0.67 -1.57
C ASN A 89 -5.33 -1.99 -1.57
N PHE A 90 -4.13 -2.05 -0.96
CA PHE A 90 -3.43 -3.31 -0.76
C PHE A 90 -4.18 -4.27 0.17
N LEU A 91 -4.73 -3.75 1.27
CA LEU A 91 -5.53 -4.54 2.21
C LEU A 91 -6.76 -5.15 1.51
N ARG A 92 -7.40 -4.41 0.60
CA ARG A 92 -8.51 -4.92 -0.25
C ARG A 92 -8.05 -5.97 -1.28
N ALA A 93 -6.84 -5.85 -1.81
CA ALA A 93 -6.30 -6.76 -2.83
C ALA A 93 -5.75 -8.08 -2.25
N MET A 94 -5.40 -8.09 -0.97
CA MET A 94 -4.97 -9.29 -0.25
C MET A 94 -6.00 -10.43 -0.40
N LYS A 95 -5.55 -11.68 -0.53
CA LYS A 95 -6.42 -12.87 -0.48
C LYS A 95 -6.21 -13.63 0.83
N LEU A 96 -6.67 -14.88 0.93
CA LEU A 96 -6.38 -15.77 2.07
C LEU A 96 -4.92 -16.28 1.99
N GLU A 97 -3.98 -15.34 2.16
CA GLU A 97 -2.53 -15.50 2.01
C GLU A 97 -1.80 -15.22 3.34
N GLU A 98 -0.47 -15.31 3.31
CA GLU A 98 0.41 -15.07 4.45
C GLU A 98 0.97 -13.64 4.44
N ALA A 99 1.27 -13.14 5.64
CA ALA A 99 1.90 -11.85 5.84
C ALA A 99 2.92 -11.89 6.99
N PHE A 100 3.94 -11.03 6.92
CA PHE A 100 4.90 -10.80 7.99
C PHE A 100 4.40 -9.75 8.96
N PHE A 101 4.42 -10.06 10.26
CA PHE A 101 4.07 -9.12 11.32
C PHE A 101 5.30 -8.33 11.75
N TYR A 102 5.27 -7.01 11.51
CA TYR A 102 6.40 -6.13 11.70
C TYR A 102 6.14 -5.11 12.81
N HIS A 103 7.02 -5.07 13.82
CA HIS A 103 7.03 -4.02 14.81
C HIS A 103 7.67 -2.75 14.27
N SER A 104 6.88 -1.68 14.26
CA SER A 104 7.33 -0.33 13.92
C SER A 104 7.31 0.59 15.13
N ASN A 105 8.06 1.70 15.06
CA ASN A 105 8.05 2.77 16.05
C ASN A 105 8.31 2.29 17.50
N CYS A 106 9.27 1.40 17.66
CA CYS A 106 9.67 0.85 18.95
C CYS A 106 11.20 0.79 19.08
N LYS A 107 11.68 0.42 20.27
CA LYS A 107 13.13 0.31 20.54
C LYS A 107 13.83 -0.70 19.63
N GLU A 108 13.16 -1.80 19.32
CA GLU A 108 13.69 -2.90 18.51
C GLU A 108 12.74 -3.20 17.33
N PRO A 109 12.83 -2.44 16.23
CA PRO A 109 11.98 -2.64 15.06
C PRO A 109 12.39 -3.88 14.27
N GLY A 110 11.42 -4.69 13.84
CA GLY A 110 11.72 -5.94 13.13
C GLY A 110 10.50 -6.79 12.83
N ILE A 111 10.70 -7.85 12.04
CA ILE A 111 9.70 -8.90 11.83
C ILE A 111 9.70 -9.78 13.08
N ILE A 112 8.54 -9.94 13.71
CA ILE A 112 8.41 -10.71 14.96
C ILE A 112 7.55 -11.96 14.81
N GLY A 113 6.94 -12.17 13.66
CA GLY A 113 6.13 -13.36 13.41
C GLY A 113 5.51 -13.43 12.02
N LEU A 114 4.79 -14.53 11.81
CA LEU A 114 3.98 -14.78 10.62
C LEU A 114 2.50 -14.72 11.00
N MET A 115 1.70 -14.16 10.12
CA MET A 115 0.25 -14.12 10.24
C MET A 115 -0.40 -14.60 8.95
N LYS A 116 -1.63 -15.07 9.06
CA LYS A 116 -2.45 -15.46 7.92
C LYS A 116 -3.75 -14.68 7.91
N ILE A 117 -4.16 -14.27 6.72
CA ILE A 117 -5.43 -13.60 6.50
C ILE A 117 -6.54 -14.65 6.54
N VAL A 118 -7.51 -14.48 7.45
CA VAL A 118 -8.63 -15.41 7.64
C VAL A 118 -9.96 -14.87 7.14
N LYS A 119 -10.07 -13.55 6.92
CA LYS A 119 -11.27 -12.90 6.36
C LYS A 119 -10.89 -11.87 5.31
N GLU A 120 -11.71 -11.77 4.26
CA GLU A 120 -11.61 -10.72 3.25
C GLU A 120 -11.86 -9.32 3.82
N ALA A 121 -11.65 -8.28 3.03
CA ALA A 121 -11.76 -6.91 3.52
C ALA A 121 -13.23 -6.55 3.79
N TYR A 122 -13.51 -6.00 4.97
CA TYR A 122 -14.82 -5.50 5.39
C TYR A 122 -14.69 -4.08 5.94
N PRO A 123 -15.79 -3.33 6.12
CA PRO A 123 -15.75 -1.99 6.69
C PRO A 123 -15.03 -1.96 8.05
N ASP A 124 -14.22 -0.94 8.28
CA ASP A 124 -13.56 -0.73 9.57
C ASP A 124 -14.49 0.03 10.53
N ASP A 125 -15.08 -0.66 11.49
CA ASP A 125 -16.05 -0.11 12.45
C ASP A 125 -15.48 1.09 13.24
N THR A 126 -14.17 1.12 13.47
CA THR A 126 -13.51 2.21 14.22
C THR A 126 -13.57 3.56 13.52
N GLN A 127 -13.90 3.59 12.22
CA GLN A 127 -14.04 4.84 11.47
C GLN A 127 -15.31 5.62 11.84
N PHE A 128 -16.32 4.99 12.43
CA PHE A 128 -17.61 5.61 12.77
C PHE A 128 -17.70 6.04 14.24
N GLU A 129 -16.88 5.46 15.11
CA GLU A 129 -16.93 5.70 16.55
C GLU A 129 -16.10 6.93 16.96
N LYS A 130 -16.76 8.02 17.36
CA LYS A 130 -16.11 9.28 17.78
C LYS A 130 -15.07 9.13 18.90
N ASN A 131 -15.21 8.10 19.73
CA ASN A 131 -14.34 7.86 20.88
C ASN A 131 -13.10 7.02 20.52
N LYS A 132 -12.99 6.54 19.27
CA LYS A 132 -11.84 5.77 18.80
C LYS A 132 -10.78 6.69 18.21
N LEU A 133 -9.52 6.27 18.35
CA LEU A 133 -8.35 6.97 17.80
C LEU A 133 -8.43 7.19 16.28
N HIS A 134 -9.11 6.28 15.56
CA HIS A 134 -9.16 6.26 14.10
C HIS A 134 -10.52 6.68 13.52
N TYR A 135 -11.31 7.45 14.27
CA TYR A 135 -12.55 8.05 13.79
C TYR A 135 -12.32 8.92 12.54
N ASP A 136 -13.21 8.82 11.56
CA ASP A 136 -13.21 9.67 10.37
C ASP A 136 -14.62 10.25 10.14
N PRO A 137 -14.87 11.54 10.46
CA PRO A 137 -16.18 12.17 10.30
C PRO A 137 -16.65 12.25 8.84
N SER A 138 -15.74 12.07 7.88
CA SER A 138 -16.05 12.13 6.48
C SER A 138 -16.44 10.76 5.89
N SER A 139 -16.31 9.69 6.67
CA SER A 139 -16.75 8.35 6.27
C SER A 139 -18.22 8.13 6.62
N GLN A 140 -18.96 7.48 5.73
CA GLN A 140 -20.38 7.23 5.88
C GLN A 140 -20.63 5.71 5.87
N GLU A 141 -21.67 5.26 6.58
CA GLU A 141 -21.97 3.82 6.72
C GLU A 141 -22.44 3.16 5.42
N ASP A 142 -23.08 3.93 4.52
CA ASP A 142 -23.52 3.50 3.20
C ASP A 142 -22.34 3.28 2.23
N ASN A 143 -21.27 4.06 2.37
CA ASN A 143 -20.06 3.96 1.56
C ASN A 143 -18.78 4.13 2.41
N PRO A 144 -18.41 3.11 3.20
CA PRO A 144 -17.26 3.17 4.09
C PRO A 144 -15.95 3.41 3.33
N LYS A 145 -15.24 4.48 3.73
CA LYS A 145 -13.94 4.82 3.15
C LYS A 145 -12.86 3.80 3.49
N TRP A 146 -12.89 3.28 4.72
CA TRP A 146 -11.85 2.44 5.28
C TRP A 146 -12.30 1.00 5.41
N SER A 147 -11.32 0.10 5.27
CA SER A 147 -11.54 -1.34 5.33
C SER A 147 -10.51 -1.98 6.25
N MET A 148 -10.93 -3.00 6.98
CA MET A 148 -10.08 -3.85 7.80
C MET A 148 -10.20 -5.32 7.38
N LYS A 149 -9.32 -6.17 7.91
CA LYS A 149 -9.31 -7.62 7.68
C LYS A 149 -9.13 -8.36 8.99
N SER A 150 -9.56 -9.62 9.05
CA SER A 150 -9.27 -10.47 10.20
C SER A 150 -8.06 -11.35 9.89
N LEU A 151 -7.12 -11.43 10.83
CA LEU A 151 -5.90 -12.22 10.71
C LEU A 151 -5.67 -13.05 11.97
N ILE A 152 -4.94 -14.15 11.81
CA ILE A 152 -4.45 -14.97 12.91
C ILE A 152 -2.92 -14.91 12.96
N LEU A 153 -2.36 -14.70 14.15
CA LEU A 153 -0.93 -14.73 14.41
C LEU A 153 -0.52 -16.13 14.89
N PHE A 154 0.59 -16.65 14.36
CA PHE A 154 1.14 -17.96 14.72
C PHE A 154 2.29 -17.86 15.73
#